data_AF-A0A378FQ66-F1
#
_entry.id   AF-A0A378FQ66-F1
#
_cell.length_a   1.000
_cell.length_b   1.000
_cell.length_c   1.000
_cell.angle_alpha   90.00
_cell.angle_beta   90.00
_cell.angle_gamma   90.00
#
_symmetry.space_group_name_H-M   'P 1'
#
loop_
_entity.id
_entity.type
_entity.pdbx_description
1 polymer ?
#
loop_
_entity_poly.entity_id
_entity_poly.type
_entity_poly.pdbx_seq_one_letter_code
_entity_poly.pdbx_strand_id
1 'polypeptide(L)' 'MSAVETCADGLVLRLYIQPKASRDSIVGVHGDELKVAITAPPVDGQANAHLVKFLAKQFRVAKARY' A
#
# COMPACT_ATOMS: atom_id res chain seq x y z
N MET A 1 5.79 11.23 -13.07
CA MET A 1 6.73 10.60 -12.10
C MET A 1 6.28 9.17 -11.90
N SER A 2 7.17 8.19 -11.79
CA SER A 2 6.73 6.79 -11.71
C SER A 2 6.10 6.46 -10.34
N ALA A 3 5.07 5.61 -10.32
CA ALA A 3 4.46 5.11 -9.07
C ALA A 3 5.43 4.25 -8.23
N VAL A 4 6.50 3.77 -8.86
CA VAL A 4 7.55 2.95 -8.25
C VAL A 4 8.90 3.55 -8.60
N GLU A 5 9.72 3.76 -7.58
CA GLU A 5 11.12 4.16 -7.70
C GLU A 5 12.00 3.08 -7.08
N THR A 6 13.03 2.64 -7.80
CA THR A 6 14.04 1.70 -7.28
C THR A 6 15.13 2.48 -6.55
N CYS A 7 15.44 2.07 -5.33
CA CYS A 7 16.57 2.56 -4.54
C CYS A 7 17.59 1.43 -4.33
N ALA A 8 18.79 1.76 -3.88
CA ALA A 8 19.88 0.79 -3.67
C ALA A 8 19.44 -0.45 -2.85
N ASP A 9 18.58 -0.24 -1.84
CA ASP A 9 18.18 -1.28 -0.89
C ASP A 9 16.70 -1.68 -1.00
N GLY A 10 15.97 -1.26 -2.04
CA GLY A 10 14.56 -1.61 -2.18
C GLY A 10 13.74 -0.76 -3.15
N LEU A 11 12.44 -0.64 -2.86
CA LEU A 11 11.47 0.07 -3.68
C LEU A 11 10.75 1.14 -2.85
N VAL A 12 10.66 2.35 -3.39
CA VAL A 12 9.76 3.39 -2.89
C VAL A 12 8.48 3.33 -3.72
N LEU A 13 7.36 3.10 -3.04
CA LEU A 13 6.04 3.02 -3.66
C LEU A 13 5.23 4.26 -3.30
N ARG A 14 4.75 4.98 -4.31
CA ARG A 14 3.76 6.06 -4.11
C ARG A 14 2.37 5.43 -4.19
N LEU A 15 1.59 5.54 -3.11
CA LEU A 15 0.34 4.81 -2.97
C LEU A 15 -0.85 5.77 -2.82
N TYR A 16 -1.89 5.53 -3.61
CA TYR A 16 -3.20 6.14 -3.41
C TYR A 16 -4.12 5.15 -2.71
N ILE A 17 -4.48 5.43 -1.46
CA ILE A 17 -5.27 4.50 -0.63
C ILE A 17 -6.75 4.83 -0.70
N GLN A 18 -7.56 3.87 -1.13
CA GLN A 18 -9.02 3.93 -1.06
C GLN A 18 -9.52 3.07 0.11
N PRO A 19 -9.85 3.69 1.26
CA PRO A 19 -10.39 2.97 2.41
C PRO A 19 -11.86 2.57 2.19
N LYS A 20 -12.41 1.76 3.10
CA LYS A 20 -13.80 1.26 3.07
C LYS A 20 -14.18 0.54 1.76
N ALA A 21 -13.20 -0.11 1.12
CA ALA A 21 -13.47 -0.95 -0.04
C ALA A 21 -14.16 -2.26 0.38
N SER A 22 -14.82 -2.92 -0.57
CA SER A 22 -15.45 -4.23 -0.32
C SER A 22 -14.43 -5.37 -0.15
N ARG A 23 -13.20 -5.18 -0.63
CA ARG A 23 -12.09 -6.15 -0.53
C ARG A 23 -10.74 -5.44 -0.64
N ASP A 24 -9.73 -6.05 -0.03
CA ASP A 24 -8.35 -5.57 -0.17
C ASP A 24 -7.80 -5.96 -1.53
N SER A 25 -7.38 -4.98 -2.33
CA SER A 25 -6.86 -5.24 -3.66
C SER A 25 -5.95 -4.12 -4.16
N ILE A 26 -4.93 -4.50 -4.92
CA ILE A 26 -4.17 -3.57 -5.74
C ILE A 26 -5.03 -3.33 -6.98
N VAL A 27 -5.54 -2.11 -7.14
CA VAL A 27 -6.44 -1.75 -8.25
C VAL A 27 -5.63 -1.53 -9.53
N GLY A 28 -4.42 -0.98 -9.39
CA GLY A 28 -3.51 -0.71 -10.50
C GLY A 28 -2.91 0.69 -10.41
N VAL A 29 -2.17 1.07 -11.46
CA VAL A 29 -1.57 2.40 -11.55
C VAL A 29 -2.66 3.43 -11.86
N HIS A 30 -2.69 4.50 -11.07
CA HIS A 30 -3.58 5.64 -11.23
C HIS A 30 -2.72 6.90 -11.36
N GLY A 31 -2.45 7.32 -12.60
CA GLY A 31 -1.51 8.40 -12.88
C GLY A 31 -0.10 8.01 -12.44
N ASP A 32 0.45 8.79 -11.51
CA ASP A 32 1.80 8.64 -10.96
C ASP A 32 1.83 7.85 -9.64
N GLU A 33 0.71 7.21 -9.25
CA GLU A 33 0.56 6.50 -7.97
C GLU A 33 -0.03 5.10 -8.17
N LEU A 34 0.26 4.17 -7.25
CA LEU A 34 -0.35 2.86 -7.22
C LEU A 34 -1.60 2.90 -6.34
N LYS A 35 -2.76 2.69 -6.96
CA LYS A 35 -4.04 2.67 -6.24
C LYS A 35 -4.23 1.34 -5.53
N VAL A 36 -4.43 1.42 -4.21
CA VAL A 36 -4.70 0.27 -3.34
C VAL A 36 -6.01 0.50 -2.61
N ALA A 37 -6.93 -0.43 -2.78
CA ALA A 37 -8.20 -0.47 -2.06
C ALA A 37 -8.04 -1.32 -0.80
N ILE A 38 -8.44 -0.79 0.36
CA ILE A 38 -8.42 -1.52 1.63
C ILE A 38 -9.78 -1.46 2.30
N THR A 39 -10.14 -2.54 2.97
CA THR A 39 -11.38 -2.66 3.76
C THR A 39 -11.34 -1.84 5.03
N ALA A 40 -10.15 -1.64 5.60
CA ALA A 40 -9.95 -0.91 6.84
C ALA A 40 -10.45 0.55 6.76
N PRO A 41 -11.12 1.06 7.81
CA PRO A 41 -11.56 2.44 7.89
C PRO A 41 -10.36 3.39 8.06
N PRO A 42 -10.45 4.66 7.61
CA PRO A 42 -9.38 5.64 7.72
C PRO A 42 -9.39 6.33 9.10
N VAL A 43 -9.38 5.54 10.18
CA VAL A 43 -9.42 6.02 11.57
C VAL A 43 -8.20 5.51 12.33
N ASP A 44 -7.63 6.35 13.18
CA ASP A 44 -6.59 6.01 14.18
C ASP A 44 -5.47 5.09 13.68
N GLY A 45 -4.92 5.35 12.48
CA GLY A 45 -3.80 4.58 11.93
C GLY A 45 -4.12 3.12 11.58
N GLN A 46 -5.36 2.66 11.75
CA GLN A 46 -5.78 1.29 11.43
C GLN A 46 -5.61 0.99 9.94
N ALA A 47 -5.92 1.96 9.08
CA ALA A 47 -5.66 1.90 7.65
C ALA A 47 -4.18 1.63 7.33
N ASN A 48 -3.26 2.32 8.00
CA ASN A 48 -1.82 2.16 7.78
C ASN A 48 -1.33 0.79 8.26
N ALA A 49 -1.72 0.37 9.46
CA ALA A 49 -1.36 -0.94 9.99
C ALA A 49 -1.86 -2.08 9.10
N HIS A 50 -3.10 -1.94 8.60
CA HIS A 50 -3.71 -2.89 7.68
C HIS A 50 -2.99 -2.91 6.33
N LEU A 51 -2.71 -1.74 5.76
CA LEU A 51 -1.98 -1.59 4.51
C LEU A 51 -0.60 -2.23 4.58
N VAL A 52 0.18 -1.95 5.63
CA VAL A 52 1.50 -2.54 5.84
C VAL A 52 1.41 -4.07 5.88
N LYS A 53 0.42 -4.61 6.61
CA LYS A 53 0.20 -6.07 6.68
C LYS A 53 -0.17 -6.65 5.31
N PHE A 54 -1.02 -5.96 4.56
CA PHE A 54 -1.43 -6.37 3.22
C PHE A 54 -0.23 -6.40 2.26
N LEU A 55 0.54 -5.31 2.18
CA LEU A 55 1.70 -5.21 1.30
C LEU A 55 2.81 -6.20 1.70
N ALA A 56 3.10 -6.35 3.00
CA ALA A 56 4.07 -7.33 3.49
C ALA A 56 3.71 -8.75 3.03
N LYS A 57 2.42 -9.11 3.05
CA LYS A 57 1.94 -10.40 2.56
C LYS A 57 2.10 -10.55 1.04
N GLN A 58 1.79 -9.50 0.27
CA GLN A 58 1.92 -9.55 -1.20
C GLN A 58 3.37 -9.67 -1.66
N PHE A 59 4.27 -8.87 -1.08
CA PHE A 59 5.69 -8.86 -1.42
C PHE A 59 6.49 -9.95 -0.70
N ARG A 60 5.87 -10.71 0.21
CA ARG A 60 6.51 -11.73 1.06
C ARG A 60 7.71 -11.18 1.84
N VAL A 61 7.63 -9.92 2.25
CA VAL A 61 8.66 -9.26 3.05
C VAL A 61 8.26 -9.27 4.53
N ALA A 62 9.25 -9.21 5.41
CA ALA A 62 8.98 -9.03 6.84
C ALA A 62 8.22 -7.72 7.07
N LYS A 63 7.33 -7.70 8.06
CA LYS A 63 6.65 -6.47 8.46
C LYS A 63 7.71 -5.45 8.86
N ALA A 64 7.75 -4.31 8.17
CA ALA A 64 8.64 -3.22 8.51
C ALA A 64 8.42 -2.79 9.97
N ARG A 65 9.51 -2.64 10.72
CA ARG A 65 9.53 -1.94 12.00
C ARG A 65 9.65 -0.45 11.67
N TYR A 66 8.65 0.32 12.08
CA TYR A 66 8.67 1.79 12.05
C TYR A 66 8.91 2.29 13.48
#